data_AF-A0A3D8GMG9-F1
#
_entry.id   AF-A0A3D8GMG9-F1
#
_cell.length_a   1.000
_cell.length_b   1.000
_cell.length_c   1.000
_cell.angle_alpha   90.00
_cell.angle_beta   90.00
_cell.angle_gamma   90.00
#
_symmetry.space_group_name_H-M   'P 1'
#
loop_
_entity.id
_entity.type
_entity.pdbx_description
1 polymer ?
#
loop_
_entity_poly.entity_id
_entity_poly.type
_entity_poly.pdbx_seq_one_letter_code
_entity_poly.pdbx_strand_id
1 'polypeptide(L)'
;MGSRIMHSIIGNKIAVALPIKDKTSFLLGSIAADAVFSVEEKNASHFFVGDAQDFSRRVDYEGFLQKYSMQVESKSEYILGYYTHLIADDIWLRGFYLPWLRNRMAADEGYYKLYHNDFRMLNGKLLDHYGCTNELRELFAIFPEIIDLDEVKSKDVENFVPYVLGDLDYEKEVLTEKLNVFTFNQIIGYIETSVEVGLVKLNRILAYTF
;
A
#
# COMPACT_ATOMS: atom_id res chain seq x y z
N MET A 1 -2.81 2.88 -10.44
CA MET A 1 -2.36 2.23 -9.20
C MET A 1 -2.43 3.27 -8.10
N GLY A 2 -2.73 2.86 -6.86
CA GLY A 2 -2.56 3.75 -5.70
C GLY A 2 -1.10 4.20 -5.58
N SER A 3 -0.83 5.18 -4.73
CA SER A 3 0.54 5.65 -4.55
C SER A 3 1.34 4.61 -3.76
N ARG A 4 2.39 4.05 -4.39
CA ARG A 4 3.40 3.17 -3.78
C ARG A 4 4.02 3.78 -2.53
N ILE A 5 4.17 5.11 -2.53
CA ILE A 5 4.68 5.88 -1.40
C ILE A 5 3.72 5.86 -0.23
N MET A 6 2.40 5.92 -0.45
CA MET A 6 1.44 5.79 0.66
C MET A 6 1.58 4.44 1.36
N HIS A 7 1.63 3.34 0.60
CA HIS A 7 1.83 2.00 1.17
C HIS A 7 3.19 1.87 1.88
N SER A 8 4.25 2.44 1.31
CA SER A 8 5.58 2.47 1.94
C SER A 8 5.56 3.23 3.28
N ILE A 9 4.88 4.38 3.34
CA ILE A 9 4.73 5.17 4.56
C ILE A 9 3.92 4.39 5.61
N ILE A 10 2.79 3.81 5.22
CA ILE A 10 1.94 3.00 6.10
C ILE A 10 2.76 1.83 6.68
N GLY A 11 3.44 1.08 5.82
CA GLY A 11 4.30 -0.03 6.22
C GLY A 11 5.40 0.40 7.18
N ASN A 12 6.13 1.47 6.87
CA ASN A 12 7.20 1.99 7.74
C ASN A 12 6.68 2.42 9.12
N LYS A 13 5.59 3.18 9.16
CA LYS A 13 5.00 3.65 10.44
C LYS A 13 4.57 2.49 11.32
N ILE A 14 3.98 1.44 10.73
CA ILE A 14 3.61 0.22 11.47
C ILE A 14 4.86 -0.52 11.95
N ALA A 15 5.86 -0.70 11.08
CA ALA A 15 7.10 -1.40 11.42
C ALA A 15 7.93 -0.69 12.51
N VAL A 16 7.81 0.63 12.62
CA VAL A 16 8.41 1.42 13.71
C VAL A 16 7.63 1.26 15.02
N ALA A 17 6.31 1.16 14.96
CA ALA A 17 5.44 1.08 16.14
C ALA A 17 5.33 -0.33 16.74
N LEU A 18 5.68 -1.37 15.98
CA LEU A 18 5.65 -2.78 16.41
C LEU A 18 7.06 -3.35 16.55
N PRO A 19 7.25 -4.43 17.33
CA PRO A 19 8.55 -5.10 17.48
C PRO A 19 8.90 -5.98 16.25
N ILE A 20 8.87 -5.38 15.06
CA ILE A 20 9.23 -6.04 13.80
C ILE A 20 10.75 -6.18 13.73
N LYS A 21 11.25 -7.41 13.62
CA LYS A 21 12.69 -7.70 13.58
C LYS A 21 13.25 -7.44 12.19
N ASP A 22 12.64 -8.04 11.17
CA ASP A 22 13.01 -7.81 9.78
C ASP A 22 12.09 -6.75 9.16
N LYS A 23 12.46 -5.49 9.38
CA LYS A 23 11.73 -4.34 8.82
C LYS A 23 11.80 -4.29 7.30
N THR A 24 12.88 -4.78 6.69
CA THR A 24 13.03 -4.78 5.23
C THR A 24 12.04 -5.75 4.59
N SER A 25 11.97 -7.00 5.06
CA SER A 25 10.96 -7.95 4.58
C SER A 25 9.55 -7.44 4.80
N PHE A 26 9.26 -6.85 5.96
CA PHE A 26 7.97 -6.22 6.21
C PHE A 26 7.63 -5.13 5.19
N LEU A 27 8.58 -4.24 4.91
CA LEU A 27 8.37 -3.14 3.99
C LEU A 27 8.22 -3.62 2.54
N LEU A 28 8.98 -4.64 2.12
CA LEU A 28 8.78 -5.30 0.82
C LEU A 28 7.38 -5.92 0.73
N GLY A 29 6.90 -6.54 1.79
CA GLY A 29 5.53 -7.03 1.89
C GLY A 29 4.51 -5.92 1.67
N SER A 30 4.71 -4.75 2.28
CA SER A 30 3.79 -3.60 2.18
C SER A 30 3.62 -3.05 0.77
N ILE A 31 4.49 -3.39 -0.18
CA ILE A 31 4.40 -2.99 -1.59
C ILE A 31 4.18 -4.17 -2.54
N ALA A 32 4.21 -5.40 -2.05
CA ALA A 32 4.31 -6.61 -2.87
C ALA A 32 3.08 -6.83 -3.75
N ALA A 33 1.87 -6.56 -3.25
CA ALA A 33 0.64 -6.68 -4.06
C ALA A 33 0.69 -5.83 -5.34
N ASP A 34 1.48 -4.75 -5.30
CA ASP A 34 1.59 -3.83 -6.41
C ASP A 34 2.60 -4.24 -7.49
N ALA A 35 3.38 -5.30 -7.28
CA ALA A 35 4.48 -5.72 -8.13
C ALA A 35 4.07 -6.42 -9.45
N VAL A 36 2.77 -6.73 -9.61
CA VAL A 36 2.20 -7.37 -10.81
C VAL A 36 1.33 -6.39 -11.60
N PHE A 37 1.13 -6.62 -12.90
CA PHE A 37 0.61 -5.59 -13.80
C PHE A 37 -0.64 -5.96 -14.61
N SER A 38 -0.89 -7.25 -14.89
CA SER A 38 -2.13 -7.62 -15.60
C SER A 38 -3.36 -7.42 -14.71
N VAL A 39 -4.54 -7.33 -15.33
CA VAL A 39 -5.80 -7.16 -14.58
C VAL A 39 -6.07 -8.38 -13.70
N GLU A 40 -5.83 -9.57 -14.23
CA GLU A 40 -6.01 -10.84 -13.54
C GLU A 40 -5.06 -10.97 -12.34
N GLU A 41 -3.77 -10.65 -12.53
CA GLU A 41 -2.78 -10.68 -11.44
C GLU A 41 -3.06 -9.59 -10.41
N LYS A 42 -3.50 -8.39 -10.82
CA LYS A 42 -3.93 -7.34 -9.89
C LYS A 42 -5.12 -7.78 -9.06
N ASN A 43 -6.09 -8.46 -9.67
CA ASN A 43 -7.23 -9.00 -8.93
C ASN A 43 -6.81 -10.06 -7.90
N ALA A 44 -5.89 -10.95 -8.28
CA ALA A 44 -5.37 -11.97 -7.37
C ALA A 44 -4.54 -11.36 -6.23
N SER A 45 -3.57 -10.49 -6.56
CA SER A 45 -2.64 -9.88 -5.61
C SER A 45 -3.32 -8.96 -4.60
N HIS A 46 -4.35 -8.24 -4.99
CA HIS A 46 -5.06 -7.36 -4.06
C HIS A 46 -6.23 -8.06 -3.36
N PHE A 47 -6.37 -9.39 -3.53
CA PHE A 47 -7.46 -10.18 -2.94
C PHE A 47 -8.83 -9.55 -3.19
N PHE A 48 -9.06 -9.03 -4.40
CA PHE A 48 -10.32 -8.38 -4.72
C PHE A 48 -11.45 -9.42 -4.85
N VAL A 49 -12.54 -9.16 -4.13
CA VAL A 49 -13.78 -9.96 -4.19
C VAL A 49 -14.98 -9.04 -4.43
N GLY A 50 -16.09 -9.60 -4.89
CA GLY A 50 -17.27 -8.81 -5.32
C GLY A 50 -17.07 -8.16 -6.70
N ASP A 51 -17.95 -7.23 -7.05
CA ASP A 51 -17.98 -6.57 -8.36
C ASP A 51 -17.93 -5.03 -8.21
N ALA A 52 -17.20 -4.37 -9.12
CA ALA A 52 -17.16 -2.92 -9.18
C ALA A 52 -18.46 -2.33 -9.76
N GLN A 53 -19.23 -3.08 -10.55
CA GLN A 53 -20.47 -2.65 -11.19
C GLN A 53 -21.64 -2.59 -10.21
N ASP A 54 -21.68 -3.50 -9.22
CA ASP A 54 -22.75 -3.54 -8.20
C ASP A 54 -22.33 -2.90 -6.86
N PHE A 55 -21.13 -2.30 -6.83
CA PHE A 55 -20.55 -1.64 -5.65
C PHE A 55 -20.24 -2.58 -4.47
N SER A 56 -20.13 -3.89 -4.71
CA SER A 56 -19.74 -4.86 -3.70
C SER A 56 -18.22 -5.13 -3.62
N ARG A 57 -17.44 -4.56 -4.56
CA ARG A 57 -15.99 -4.74 -4.62
C ARG A 57 -15.31 -4.32 -3.32
N ARG A 58 -14.52 -5.23 -2.76
CA ARG A 58 -13.73 -5.03 -1.54
C ARG A 58 -12.46 -5.88 -1.60
N VAL A 59 -11.60 -5.71 -0.60
CA VAL A 59 -10.40 -6.54 -0.42
C VAL A 59 -10.66 -7.58 0.67
N ASP A 60 -10.39 -8.85 0.36
CA ASP A 60 -10.50 -9.96 1.32
C ASP A 60 -9.17 -10.23 2.03
N TYR A 61 -8.72 -9.28 2.85
CA TYR A 61 -7.49 -9.43 3.63
C TYR A 61 -7.58 -10.54 4.69
N GLU A 62 -8.78 -10.95 5.13
CA GLU A 62 -8.93 -12.09 6.05
C GLU A 62 -8.74 -13.41 5.29
N GLY A 63 -9.25 -13.52 4.06
CA GLY A 63 -8.96 -14.63 3.15
C GLY A 63 -7.45 -14.77 2.87
N PHE A 64 -6.73 -13.65 2.72
CA PHE A 64 -5.26 -13.65 2.61
C PHE A 64 -4.59 -14.29 3.83
N LEU A 65 -4.97 -13.89 5.05
CA LEU A 65 -4.41 -14.48 6.27
C LEU A 65 -4.71 -15.97 6.40
N GLN A 66 -5.91 -16.41 6.01
CA GLN A 66 -6.28 -17.83 6.03
C GLN A 66 -5.43 -18.63 5.03
N LYS A 67 -5.26 -18.10 3.81
CA LYS A 67 -4.46 -18.72 2.75
C LYS A 67 -3.00 -18.91 3.19
N TYR A 68 -2.43 -17.92 3.86
CA TYR A 68 -1.04 -17.92 4.33
C TYR A 68 -0.92 -18.16 5.85
N SER A 69 -1.86 -18.92 6.42
CA SER A 69 -1.96 -19.16 7.87
C SER A 69 -0.67 -19.73 8.48
N MET A 70 0.01 -20.65 7.80
CA MET A 70 1.30 -21.19 8.27
C MET A 70 2.38 -20.11 8.40
N GLN A 71 2.42 -19.15 7.48
CA GLN A 71 3.35 -18.02 7.52
C GLN A 71 2.95 -16.98 8.56
N VAL A 72 1.65 -16.82 8.81
CA VAL A 72 1.13 -15.98 9.89
C VAL A 72 1.51 -16.58 11.25
N GLU A 73 1.36 -17.89 11.43
CA GLU A 73 1.75 -18.63 12.63
C GLU A 73 3.25 -18.53 12.92
N SER A 74 4.09 -18.60 11.86
CA SER A 74 5.53 -18.38 11.98
C SER A 74 5.93 -16.90 12.09
N LYS A 75 4.94 -15.99 12.12
CA LYS A 75 5.11 -14.53 12.23
C LYS A 75 5.98 -13.92 11.12
N SER A 76 5.84 -14.44 9.90
CA SER A 76 6.56 -13.93 8.73
C SER A 76 6.30 -12.43 8.52
N GLU A 77 7.33 -11.61 8.69
CA GLU A 77 7.23 -10.16 8.55
C GLU A 77 6.79 -9.74 7.15
N TYR A 78 7.22 -10.46 6.11
CA TYR A 78 6.81 -10.22 4.73
C TYR A 78 5.28 -10.36 4.55
N ILE A 79 4.69 -11.44 5.08
CA ILE A 79 3.24 -11.66 5.03
C ILE A 79 2.49 -10.61 5.86
N LEU A 80 2.99 -10.26 7.04
CA LEU A 80 2.38 -9.21 7.86
C LEU A 80 2.44 -7.84 7.16
N GLY A 81 3.53 -7.54 6.45
CA GLY A 81 3.64 -6.36 5.60
C GLY A 81 2.60 -6.35 4.49
N TYR A 82 2.48 -7.45 3.74
CA TYR A 82 1.48 -7.61 2.69
C TYR A 82 0.06 -7.43 3.22
N TYR A 83 -0.23 -8.01 4.39
CA TYR A 83 -1.51 -7.83 5.05
C TYR A 83 -1.85 -6.35 5.32
N THR A 84 -0.87 -5.53 5.71
CA THR A 84 -1.09 -4.08 5.88
C THR A 84 -1.40 -3.35 4.57
N HIS A 85 -0.82 -3.79 3.46
CA HIS A 85 -1.18 -3.29 2.13
C HIS A 85 -2.67 -3.51 1.85
N LEU A 86 -3.14 -4.74 2.04
CA LEU A 86 -4.52 -5.13 1.78
C LEU A 86 -5.53 -4.40 2.68
N ILE A 87 -5.17 -4.14 3.96
CA ILE A 87 -5.98 -3.29 4.83
C ILE A 87 -6.09 -1.87 4.27
N ALA A 88 -4.97 -1.30 3.83
CA ALA A 88 -4.95 0.05 3.27
C ALA A 88 -5.79 0.14 1.99
N ASP A 89 -5.74 -0.87 1.12
CA ASP A 89 -6.58 -0.92 -0.08
C ASP A 89 -8.07 -1.05 0.25
N ASP A 90 -8.42 -1.86 1.24
CA ASP A 90 -9.81 -1.99 1.66
C ASP A 90 -10.38 -0.67 2.18
N ILE A 91 -9.58 0.07 2.98
CA ILE A 91 -9.95 1.41 3.45
C ILE A 91 -10.06 2.38 2.27
N TRP A 92 -9.15 2.29 1.29
CA TRP A 92 -9.21 3.10 0.08
C TRP A 92 -10.49 2.84 -0.70
N LEU A 93 -10.86 1.58 -0.92
CA LEU A 93 -12.09 1.21 -1.63
C LEU A 93 -13.35 1.66 -0.90
N ARG A 94 -13.40 1.53 0.43
CA ARG A 94 -14.57 1.91 1.24
C ARG A 94 -14.69 3.42 1.46
N GLY A 95 -13.57 4.15 1.49
CA GLY A 95 -13.54 5.57 1.84
C GLY A 95 -13.31 6.54 0.67
N PHE A 96 -12.49 6.17 -0.31
CA PHE A 96 -11.94 7.10 -1.32
C PHE A 96 -12.32 6.74 -2.76
N TYR A 97 -12.21 5.47 -3.14
CA TYR A 97 -12.64 4.98 -4.45
C TYR A 97 -14.15 4.75 -4.50
N LEU A 98 -14.89 5.78 -4.09
CA LEU A 98 -16.33 5.74 -4.08
C LEU A 98 -16.89 5.78 -5.51
N PRO A 99 -18.09 5.22 -5.73
CA PRO A 99 -18.79 5.23 -7.01
C PRO A 99 -18.83 6.58 -7.72
N TRP A 100 -18.91 7.68 -6.96
CA TRP A 100 -18.96 9.03 -7.50
C TRP A 100 -17.66 9.44 -8.19
N LEU A 101 -16.48 9.11 -7.63
CA LEU A 101 -15.19 9.49 -8.21
C LEU A 101 -14.95 8.76 -9.52
N ARG A 102 -15.28 7.46 -9.55
CA ARG A 102 -15.31 6.65 -10.77
C ARG A 102 -16.24 7.24 -11.83
N ASN A 103 -17.47 7.61 -11.44
CA ASN A 103 -18.43 8.23 -12.36
C ASN A 103 -17.89 9.55 -12.94
N ARG A 104 -17.20 10.37 -12.14
CA ARG A 104 -16.60 11.63 -12.60
C ARG A 104 -15.45 11.39 -13.58
N MET A 105 -14.57 10.43 -13.29
CA MET A 105 -13.48 10.06 -14.22
C MET A 105 -14.01 9.46 -15.53
N ALA A 106 -15.10 8.70 -15.50
CA ALA A 106 -15.72 8.16 -16.71
C ALA A 106 -16.41 9.25 -17.56
N ALA A 107 -16.89 10.32 -16.93
CA ALA A 107 -17.56 11.43 -17.61
C ALA A 107 -16.58 12.51 -18.15
N ASP A 108 -15.34 12.53 -17.65
CA ASP A 108 -14.33 13.55 -17.99
C ASP A 108 -12.91 12.94 -18.02
N GLU A 109 -12.39 12.69 -19.22
CA GLU A 109 -11.03 12.18 -19.42
C GLU A 109 -9.94 13.12 -18.87
N GLY A 110 -10.20 14.43 -18.84
CA GLY A 110 -9.29 15.41 -18.24
C GLY A 110 -9.16 15.21 -16.74
N TYR A 111 -10.27 14.84 -16.09
CA TYR A 111 -10.30 14.54 -14.65
C TYR A 111 -9.47 13.31 -14.28
N TYR A 112 -9.42 12.29 -15.15
CA TYR A 112 -8.55 11.13 -14.96
C TYR A 112 -7.06 11.51 -14.93
N LYS A 113 -6.64 12.45 -15.79
CA LYS A 113 -5.25 12.97 -15.77
C LYS A 113 -4.94 13.73 -14.49
N LEU A 114 -5.88 14.55 -14.00
CA LEU A 114 -5.74 15.28 -12.74
C LEU A 114 -5.62 14.32 -11.55
N TYR A 115 -6.42 13.25 -11.52
CA TYR A 115 -6.36 12.20 -10.51
C TYR A 115 -4.98 11.55 -10.42
N HIS A 116 -4.39 11.17 -11.56
CA HIS A 116 -3.04 10.59 -11.58
C HIS A 116 -1.95 11.61 -11.25
N ASN A 117 -2.09 12.86 -11.70
CA ASN A 117 -1.14 13.92 -11.38
C ASN A 117 -1.12 14.22 -9.88
N ASP A 118 -2.28 14.16 -9.22
CA ASP A 118 -2.34 14.33 -7.76
C ASP A 118 -1.54 13.26 -7.02
N PHE A 119 -1.54 12.00 -7.45
CA PHE A 119 -0.67 10.98 -6.84
C PHE A 119 0.82 11.30 -7.00
N ARG A 120 1.25 11.79 -8.17
CA ARG A 120 2.63 12.25 -8.39
C ARG A 120 2.99 13.36 -7.39
N MET A 121 2.14 14.37 -7.25
CA MET A 121 2.37 15.48 -6.32
C MET A 121 2.32 15.03 -4.86
N LEU A 122 1.42 14.10 -4.53
CA LEU A 122 1.27 13.54 -3.19
C LEU A 122 2.51 12.78 -2.73
N ASN A 123 3.23 12.07 -3.62
CA ASN A 123 4.48 11.41 -3.25
C ASN A 123 5.44 12.38 -2.55
N GLY A 124 5.74 13.53 -3.18
CA GLY A 124 6.63 14.52 -2.60
C GLY A 124 6.08 15.17 -1.33
N LYS A 125 4.81 15.60 -1.34
CA LYS A 125 4.17 16.23 -0.17
C LYS A 125 4.14 15.30 1.05
N LEU A 126 3.85 14.02 0.85
CA LEU A 126 3.79 13.04 1.94
C LEU A 126 5.18 12.70 2.47
N LEU A 127 6.17 12.54 1.59
CA LEU A 127 7.55 12.29 2.00
C LEU A 127 8.13 13.45 2.83
N ASP A 128 7.85 14.70 2.43
CA ASP A 128 8.21 15.90 3.20
C ASP A 128 7.50 15.93 4.57
N HIS A 129 6.19 15.67 4.58
CA HIS A 129 5.39 15.69 5.80
C HIS A 129 5.80 14.63 6.84
N TYR A 130 6.08 13.39 6.39
CA TYR A 130 6.42 12.29 7.29
C TYR A 130 7.93 12.17 7.56
N GLY A 131 8.79 12.82 6.76
CA GLY A 131 10.23 12.89 6.99
C GLY A 131 10.96 11.53 6.92
N CYS A 132 10.39 10.54 6.23
CA CYS A 132 10.89 9.15 6.23
C CYS A 132 11.66 8.75 4.94
N THR A 133 11.96 9.68 4.04
CA THR A 133 12.57 9.39 2.74
C THR A 133 13.87 8.60 2.82
N ASN A 134 14.80 9.01 3.70
CA ASN A 134 16.11 8.35 3.83
C ASN A 134 15.97 6.94 4.42
N GLU A 135 15.14 6.78 5.45
CA GLU A 135 14.86 5.48 6.07
C GLU A 135 14.24 4.51 5.05
N LEU A 136 13.23 4.96 4.29
CA LEU A 136 12.63 4.16 3.22
C LEU A 136 13.66 3.77 2.16
N ARG A 137 14.54 4.70 1.75
CA ARG A 137 15.59 4.44 0.75
C ARG A 137 16.56 3.38 1.23
N GLU A 138 17.00 3.44 2.49
CA GLU A 138 17.90 2.46 3.08
C GLU A 138 17.25 1.08 3.18
N LEU A 139 16.00 1.01 3.63
CA LEU A 139 15.27 -0.25 3.76
C LEU A 139 15.04 -0.92 2.40
N PHE A 140 14.62 -0.16 1.38
CA PHE A 140 14.40 -0.70 0.03
C PHE A 140 15.69 -0.97 -0.76
N ALA A 141 16.85 -0.45 -0.34
CA ALA A 141 18.12 -0.76 -0.98
C ALA A 141 18.61 -2.19 -0.69
N ILE A 142 18.00 -2.87 0.29
CA ILE A 142 18.32 -4.24 0.69
C ILE A 142 17.20 -5.16 0.22
N PHE A 143 17.56 -6.28 -0.40
CA PHE A 143 16.60 -7.30 -0.83
C PHE A 143 16.92 -8.64 -0.15
N PRO A 144 16.32 -8.94 1.02
CA PRO A 144 16.46 -10.24 1.67
C PRO A 144 15.73 -11.32 0.86
N GLU A 145 15.99 -12.58 1.21
CA GLU A 145 15.23 -13.70 0.67
C GLU A 145 13.79 -13.64 1.20
N ILE A 146 12.85 -13.32 0.29
CA ILE A 146 11.41 -13.38 0.55
C ILE A 146 10.80 -14.55 -0.19
N ILE A 147 9.73 -15.12 0.37
CA ILE A 147 9.03 -16.27 -0.20
C ILE A 147 8.26 -15.89 -1.47
N ASP A 148 8.13 -16.85 -2.40
CA ASP A 148 7.18 -16.76 -3.50
C ASP A 148 5.75 -16.99 -2.99
N LEU A 149 4.84 -16.12 -3.39
CA LEU A 149 3.40 -16.29 -3.22
C LEU A 149 2.78 -16.82 -4.52
N ASP A 150 1.51 -17.24 -4.49
CA ASP A 150 0.87 -17.73 -5.72
C ASP A 150 0.63 -16.56 -6.69
N GLU A 151 0.18 -15.44 -6.14
CA GLU A 151 -0.20 -14.21 -6.84
C GLU A 151 0.97 -13.29 -7.21
N VAL A 152 2.09 -13.37 -6.49
CA VAL A 152 3.25 -12.47 -6.64
C VAL A 152 4.52 -13.25 -6.35
N LYS A 153 5.46 -13.27 -7.30
CA LYS A 153 6.78 -13.89 -7.08
C LYS A 153 7.75 -12.88 -6.46
N SER A 154 8.69 -13.39 -5.68
CA SER A 154 9.80 -12.61 -5.10
C SER A 154 10.52 -11.81 -6.18
N LYS A 155 10.70 -12.39 -7.37
CA LYS A 155 11.33 -11.71 -8.51
C LYS A 155 10.51 -10.51 -9.03
N ASP A 156 9.19 -10.57 -8.98
CA ASP A 156 8.34 -9.45 -9.38
C ASP A 156 8.53 -8.28 -8.40
N VAL A 157 8.58 -8.57 -7.10
CA VAL A 157 8.86 -7.57 -6.07
C VAL A 157 10.24 -6.96 -6.25
N GLU A 158 11.27 -7.76 -6.49
CA GLU A 158 12.64 -7.29 -6.75
C GLU A 158 12.68 -6.32 -7.93
N ASN A 159 12.01 -6.68 -9.03
CA ASN A 159 11.91 -5.83 -10.23
C ASN A 159 11.06 -4.57 -9.99
N PHE A 160 10.20 -4.58 -8.97
CA PHE A 160 9.31 -3.49 -8.63
C PHE A 160 9.96 -2.43 -7.74
N VAL A 161 10.90 -2.81 -6.87
CA VAL A 161 11.62 -1.91 -5.94
C VAL A 161 12.22 -0.67 -6.63
N PRO A 162 12.88 -0.75 -7.81
CA PRO A 162 13.41 0.43 -8.49
C PRO A 162 12.38 1.52 -8.76
N TYR A 163 11.11 1.17 -9.01
CA TYR A 163 10.06 2.15 -9.21
C TYR A 163 9.64 2.84 -7.90
N VAL A 164 9.66 2.13 -6.78
CA VAL A 164 9.42 2.72 -5.46
C VAL A 164 10.54 3.68 -5.09
N LEU A 165 11.80 3.29 -5.32
CA LEU A 165 12.96 4.15 -5.12
C LEU A 165 12.89 5.41 -5.99
N GLY A 166 12.46 5.29 -7.26
CA GLY A 166 12.26 6.44 -8.14
C GLY A 166 11.17 7.39 -7.65
N ASP A 167 10.10 6.87 -7.03
CA ASP A 167 9.03 7.69 -6.44
C ASP A 167 9.46 8.42 -5.14
N LEU A 168 10.61 8.06 -4.55
CA LEU A 168 11.18 8.79 -3.41
C LEU A 168 11.84 10.11 -3.82
N ASP A 169 12.17 10.26 -5.10
CA ASP A 169 12.73 11.49 -5.66
C ASP A 169 11.60 12.39 -6.17
N TYR A 170 11.61 13.65 -5.73
CA TYR A 170 10.60 14.64 -6.14
C TYR A 170 11.19 16.05 -6.25
N GLU A 171 10.60 16.84 -7.16
CA GLU A 171 10.90 18.25 -7.34
C GLU A 171 10.31 19.07 -6.20
N LYS A 172 11.04 20.06 -5.65
CA LYS A 172 10.59 20.83 -4.48
C LYS A 172 9.34 21.66 -4.77
N GLU A 173 9.14 22.02 -6.03
CA GLU A 173 8.02 22.77 -6.56
C GLU A 173 6.69 22.10 -6.19
N VAL A 174 6.64 20.76 -6.22
CA VAL A 174 5.42 19.98 -5.92
C VAL A 174 4.92 20.19 -4.49
N LEU A 175 5.77 20.66 -3.56
CA LEU A 175 5.38 20.95 -2.18
C LEU A 175 4.41 22.13 -2.10
N THR A 176 4.50 23.07 -3.05
CA THR A 176 3.65 24.27 -3.11
C THR A 176 2.49 24.15 -4.08
N GLU A 177 2.55 23.20 -5.02
CA GLU A 177 1.48 22.97 -5.99
C GLU A 177 0.16 22.56 -5.33
N LYS A 178 -0.96 23.01 -5.91
CA LYS A 178 -2.30 22.69 -5.42
C LYS A 178 -2.75 21.34 -5.99
N LEU A 179 -3.26 20.47 -5.12
CA LEU A 179 -3.95 19.25 -5.52
C LEU A 179 -5.30 19.56 -6.17
N ASN A 180 -5.71 18.77 -7.15
CA ASN A 180 -6.89 19.02 -7.99
C ASN A 180 -8.09 18.15 -7.62
N VAL A 181 -7.83 16.91 -7.21
CA VAL A 181 -8.82 15.89 -6.89
C VAL A 181 -8.89 15.63 -5.39
N PHE A 182 -7.74 15.55 -4.73
CA PHE A 182 -7.67 15.29 -3.30
C PHE A 182 -7.34 16.55 -2.51
N THR A 183 -7.69 16.54 -1.22
CA THR A 183 -7.05 17.45 -0.26
C THR A 183 -5.94 16.71 0.48
N PHE A 184 -4.91 17.45 0.90
CA PHE A 184 -3.78 16.82 1.58
C PHE A 184 -4.20 16.19 2.91
N ASN A 185 -5.03 16.88 3.69
CA ASN A 185 -5.54 16.36 4.98
C ASN A 185 -6.38 15.08 4.82
N GLN A 186 -7.12 14.94 3.72
CA GLN A 186 -7.84 13.69 3.46
C GLN A 186 -6.88 12.51 3.28
N ILE A 187 -5.78 12.72 2.56
CA ILE A 187 -4.78 11.67 2.31
C ILE A 187 -3.97 11.37 3.57
N ILE A 188 -3.65 12.37 4.39
CA ILE A 188 -3.08 12.15 5.73
C ILE A 188 -4.03 11.29 6.55
N GLY A 189 -5.31 11.66 6.64
CA GLY A 189 -6.31 10.89 7.38
C GLY A 189 -6.46 9.45 6.88
N TYR A 190 -6.37 9.22 5.57
CA TYR A 190 -6.31 7.87 4.99
C TYR A 190 -5.12 7.07 5.55
N ILE A 191 -3.90 7.61 5.43
CA ILE A 191 -2.67 6.94 5.87
C ILE A 191 -2.72 6.66 7.37
N GLU A 192 -3.09 7.65 8.18
CA GLU A 192 -3.16 7.50 9.64
C GLU A 192 -4.21 6.47 10.06
N THR A 193 -5.39 6.48 9.43
CA THR A 193 -6.42 5.46 9.67
C THR A 193 -5.92 4.06 9.27
N SER A 194 -5.24 3.93 8.13
CA SER A 194 -4.65 2.65 7.70
C SER A 194 -3.60 2.15 8.69
N VAL A 195 -2.76 3.04 9.22
CA VAL A 195 -1.79 2.71 10.28
C VAL A 195 -2.52 2.25 11.55
N GLU A 196 -3.49 2.99 12.04
CA GLU A 196 -4.24 2.65 13.26
C GLU A 196 -4.93 1.28 13.15
N VAL A 197 -5.66 1.06 12.05
CA VAL A 197 -6.35 -0.22 11.80
C VAL A 197 -5.33 -1.36 11.66
N GLY A 198 -4.23 -1.12 10.94
CA GLY A 198 -3.13 -2.07 10.80
C GLY A 198 -2.53 -2.46 12.15
N LEU A 199 -2.25 -1.49 13.01
CA LEU A 199 -1.74 -1.72 14.37
C LEU A 199 -2.72 -2.52 15.22
N VAL A 200 -4.01 -2.19 15.21
CA VAL A 200 -5.02 -2.94 15.98
C VAL A 200 -5.08 -4.40 15.53
N LYS A 201 -5.07 -4.65 14.21
CA LYS A 201 -5.16 -6.00 13.66
C LYS A 201 -3.88 -6.81 13.89
N LEU A 202 -2.71 -6.23 13.62
CA LEU A 202 -1.43 -6.90 13.83
C LEU A 202 -1.13 -7.16 15.30
N ASN A 203 -1.48 -6.26 16.22
CA ASN A 203 -1.32 -6.52 17.65
C ASN A 203 -2.12 -7.74 18.10
N ARG A 204 -3.33 -7.96 17.56
CA ARG A 204 -4.10 -9.17 17.84
C ARG A 204 -3.35 -10.41 17.36
N ILE A 205 -2.85 -10.40 16.13
CA ILE A 205 -2.08 -11.53 15.55
C ILE A 205 -0.83 -11.82 16.38
N LEU A 206 -0.06 -10.77 16.73
CA LEU A 206 1.21 -10.91 17.45
C LEU A 206 1.04 -11.31 18.92
N ALA A 207 -0.09 -10.96 19.55
CA ALA A 207 -0.41 -11.28 20.94
C ALA A 207 -0.76 -12.76 21.15
N TYR A 208 -1.29 -13.45 20.14
CA TYR A 208 -1.48 -14.89 20.22
C TYR A 208 -0.12 -15.59 20.08
N THR A 209 0.34 -16.14 21.20
CA THR A 209 1.48 -17.07 21.23
C THR A 209 0.84 -18.45 21.37
N PHE A 210 0.94 -19.28 20.34
CA PHE A 210 0.58 -20.69 20.43
C PHE A 210 1.63 -21.45 21.22
#